data_AF-A0A9E4ESS9-F1
#
_entry.id   AF-A0A9E4ESS9-F1
#
_cell.length_a   1.000
_cell.length_b   1.000
_cell.length_c   1.000
_cell.angle_alpha   90.00
_cell.angle_beta   90.00
_cell.angle_gamma   90.00
#
_symmetry.space_group_name_H-M   'P 1'
#
loop_
_entity.id
_entity.type
_entity.pdbx_description
1 polymer ?
#
loop_
_entity_poly.entity_id
_entity_poly.type
_entity_poly.pdbx_seq_one_letter_code
_entity_poly.pdbx_strand_id
1 'polypeptide(L)'
;MSENATRLKAVLLAVGIFAVGITVGATYHLWLPAGGDKQTQAPREHRRTPRMGATSERLLKRYSRHLDLTEAQKAEIDQILDQSRELIVEVRKNIGSKIETVRRGAWARIRVVLTPDQQEIFDELTSPASPNIILRQLRRRLDLGEAQQAEVSRILKENWAEMRKLRRGIREELKAMHKDSRTEQMSLLTPVQRKRSNGGWDMDLSGEQRAKMEQIRKKGREATRRLFQSRDEQLAYLIGKTWSEIKTLLREEQVGKFEEITSGIERRMRWERQFRRRPGGRSFDF
;
A
#
# COMPACT_ATOMS: atom_id res chain seq x y z
N MET A 1 51.51 -23.98 0.92
CA MET A 1 50.80 -23.20 1.97
C MET A 1 49.61 -24.03 2.42
N SER A 2 49.51 -24.37 3.71
CA SER A 2 48.48 -25.31 4.19
C SER A 2 47.08 -24.73 4.00
N GLU A 3 46.13 -25.59 3.61
CA GLU A 3 44.72 -25.24 3.35
C GLU A 3 44.07 -24.51 4.54
N ASN A 4 44.56 -24.79 5.75
CA ASN A 4 44.17 -24.14 7.00
C ASN A 4 44.51 -22.64 7.02
N ALA A 5 45.61 -22.22 6.40
CA ALA A 5 46.00 -20.81 6.32
C ALA A 5 45.06 -20.00 5.41
N THR A 6 44.55 -20.62 4.34
CA THR A 6 43.59 -19.97 3.42
C THR A 6 42.21 -19.86 4.04
N ARG A 7 41.75 -20.91 4.75
CA ARG A 7 40.49 -20.89 5.50
C ARG A 7 40.52 -19.85 6.63
N LEU A 8 41.64 -19.76 7.36
CA LEU A 8 41.80 -18.77 8.44
C LEU A 8 41.73 -17.33 7.91
N LYS A 9 42.36 -17.04 6.77
CA LYS A 9 42.31 -15.71 6.13
C LYS A 9 40.89 -15.34 5.68
N ALA A 10 40.15 -16.29 5.12
CA ALA A 10 38.76 -16.06 4.70
C ALA A 10 37.83 -15.79 5.91
N VAL A 11 38.01 -16.54 7.00
CA VAL A 11 37.25 -16.34 8.26
C VAL A 11 37.57 -14.97 8.86
N LEU A 12 38.85 -14.57 8.92
CA LEU A 12 39.23 -13.25 9.44
C LEU A 12 38.68 -12.10 8.59
N LEU A 13 38.65 -12.25 7.26
CA LEU A 13 38.06 -11.26 6.35
C LEU A 13 36.55 -11.13 6.54
N ALA A 14 35.84 -12.25 6.69
CA ALA A 14 34.39 -12.26 6.95
C ALA A 14 34.05 -11.63 8.31
N VAL A 15 34.82 -11.94 9.36
CA VAL A 15 34.66 -11.32 10.69
C VAL A 15 34.95 -9.81 10.64
N GLY A 16 35.96 -9.39 9.88
CA GLY A 16 36.26 -7.96 9.67
C GLY A 16 35.10 -7.20 9.01
N ILE A 17 34.53 -7.72 7.93
CA ILE A 17 33.37 -7.10 7.25
C ILE A 17 32.15 -7.05 8.19
N PHE A 18 31.93 -8.11 8.95
CA PHE A 18 30.82 -8.17 9.91
C PHE A 18 30.99 -7.17 11.06
N ALA A 19 32.21 -7.03 11.60
CA ALA A 19 32.53 -6.05 12.64
C ALA A 19 32.34 -4.60 12.14
N VAL A 20 32.74 -4.30 10.90
CA VAL A 20 32.48 -2.99 10.28
C VAL A 20 30.97 -2.74 10.12
N GLY A 21 30.21 -3.75 9.68
CA GLY A 21 28.75 -3.66 9.59
C GLY A 21 28.05 -3.38 10.93
N ILE A 22 28.48 -4.06 12.01
CA ILE A 22 27.96 -3.81 13.36
C ILE A 22 28.34 -2.41 13.85
N THR A 23 29.58 -1.98 13.60
CA THR A 23 30.05 -0.66 14.05
C THR A 23 29.30 0.47 13.35
N VAL A 24 29.02 0.33 12.04
CA VAL A 24 28.18 1.27 11.29
C VAL A 24 26.72 1.19 11.74
N GLY A 25 26.17 0.00 12.02
CA GLY A 25 24.81 -0.15 12.53
C GLY A 25 24.59 0.43 13.93
N ALA A 26 25.55 0.23 14.83
CA ALA A 26 25.50 0.73 16.21
C ALA A 26 25.72 2.25 16.29
N THR A 27 26.63 2.80 15.48
CA THR A 27 26.81 4.26 15.38
C THR A 27 25.59 4.95 14.77
N TYR A 28 24.87 4.29 13.85
CA TYR A 28 23.59 4.79 13.33
C TYR A 28 22.51 4.90 14.43
N HIS A 29 22.52 3.99 15.41
CA HIS A 29 21.58 4.00 16.53
C HIS A 29 21.98 4.97 17.65
N LEU A 30 23.27 5.30 17.76
CA LEU A 30 23.79 6.29 18.71
C LEU A 30 23.59 7.75 18.22
N TRP A 31 23.44 7.96 16.90
CA TRP A 31 23.22 9.29 16.29
C TRP A 31 21.75 9.63 16.03
N LEU A 32 20.84 8.66 16.19
CA LEU A 32 19.42 8.92 16.37
C LEU A 32 19.21 9.24 17.86
N PRO A 33 18.71 10.44 18.22
CA PRO A 33 18.50 10.76 19.63
C PRO A 33 17.55 9.72 20.23
N ALA A 34 18.04 9.01 21.23
CA ALA A 34 17.23 8.16 22.09
C ALA A 34 16.13 9.05 22.69
N GLY A 35 14.92 8.94 22.15
CA GLY A 35 13.74 9.60 22.66
C GLY A 35 13.32 8.95 23.96
N GLY A 36 14.08 9.21 25.02
CA GLY A 36 13.73 8.91 26.39
C GLY A 36 12.69 9.90 26.89
N ASP A 37 11.66 9.36 27.52
CA ASP A 37 10.58 10.05 28.21
C ASP A 37 11.11 11.13 29.14
N LYS A 38 10.85 12.42 28.84
CA LYS A 38 10.38 13.40 29.83
C LYS A 38 9.49 14.46 29.17
N GLN A 39 8.36 14.61 29.83
CA GLN A 39 7.25 15.50 29.60
C GLN A 39 7.65 16.94 29.95
N THR A 40 8.03 17.73 28.96
CA THR A 40 7.97 19.20 29.05
C THR A 40 7.43 19.75 27.74
N GLN A 41 6.25 20.36 27.85
CA GLN A 41 5.53 21.02 26.77
C GLN A 41 6.24 22.34 26.43
N ALA A 42 7.23 22.29 25.55
CA ALA A 42 7.63 23.47 24.76
C ALA A 42 7.02 23.33 23.35
N PRO A 43 6.65 24.44 22.68
CA PRO A 43 6.10 24.40 21.34
C PRO A 43 7.14 23.78 20.40
N ARG A 44 6.89 22.55 19.99
CA ARG A 44 7.76 21.81 19.08
C ARG A 44 7.61 22.42 17.69
N GLU A 45 8.45 23.39 17.39
CA GLU A 45 8.79 23.76 16.02
C GLU A 45 9.23 22.48 15.30
N HIS A 46 8.38 22.02 14.38
CA HIS A 46 8.55 20.73 13.72
C HIS A 46 9.82 20.76 12.89
N ARG A 47 10.84 20.00 13.32
CA ARG A 47 11.95 19.54 12.47
C ARG A 47 11.36 18.78 11.28
N ARG A 48 11.10 19.52 10.21
CA ARG A 48 10.82 19.01 8.86
C ARG A 48 11.99 18.10 8.49
N THR A 49 11.72 16.84 8.18
CA THR A 49 12.68 16.02 7.42
C THR A 49 13.01 16.80 6.14
N PRO A 50 14.28 17.17 5.88
CA PRO A 50 14.61 18.01 4.74
C PRO A 50 14.15 17.38 3.43
N ARG A 51 13.53 18.18 2.57
CA ARG A 51 13.22 17.84 1.17
C ARG A 51 14.54 17.46 0.49
N MET A 52 14.64 16.25 -0.07
CA MET A 52 15.89 15.63 -0.57
C MET A 52 16.66 16.43 -1.64
N GLY A 53 16.07 17.44 -2.27
CA GLY A 53 16.80 18.35 -3.16
C GLY A 53 17.64 19.38 -2.39
N ALA A 54 17.15 19.85 -1.25
CA ALA A 54 17.85 20.82 -0.41
C ALA A 54 18.97 20.19 0.44
N THR A 55 19.20 18.87 0.36
CA THR A 55 20.21 18.18 1.18
C THR A 55 21.58 18.10 0.51
N SER A 56 21.67 17.90 -0.82
CA SER A 56 22.97 17.81 -1.49
C SER A 56 23.70 19.14 -1.43
N GLU A 57 23.04 20.21 -1.88
CA GLU A 57 23.59 21.57 -1.86
C GLU A 57 23.96 22.03 -0.44
N ARG A 58 23.17 21.65 0.58
CA ARG A 58 23.51 21.94 1.98
C ARG A 58 24.72 21.15 2.48
N LEU A 59 24.87 19.90 2.05
CA LEU A 59 26.02 19.06 2.39
C LEU A 59 27.27 19.57 1.68
N LEU A 60 27.19 19.87 0.38
CA LEU A 60 28.28 20.46 -0.40
C LEU A 60 28.71 21.81 0.18
N LYS A 61 27.75 22.70 0.51
CA LYS A 61 28.03 23.98 1.17
C LYS A 61 28.61 23.82 2.58
N ARG A 62 28.30 22.72 3.26
CA ARG A 62 28.89 22.41 4.57
C ARG A 62 30.33 21.89 4.40
N TYR A 63 30.57 20.95 3.49
CA TYR A 63 31.90 20.42 3.20
C TYR A 63 32.83 21.52 2.66
N SER A 64 32.33 22.33 1.73
CA SER A 64 33.06 23.48 1.18
C SER A 64 33.54 24.45 2.25
N ARG A 65 32.73 24.69 3.29
CA ARG A 65 33.07 25.61 4.39
C ARG A 65 34.05 25.03 5.41
N HIS A 66 34.15 23.71 5.52
CA HIS A 66 34.96 23.07 6.56
C HIS A 66 36.24 22.42 6.02
N LEU A 67 36.30 22.18 4.71
CA LEU A 67 37.39 21.46 4.05
C LEU A 67 38.08 22.32 2.98
N ASP A 68 37.72 23.60 2.86
CA ASP A 68 38.27 24.55 1.90
C ASP A 68 38.40 23.97 0.48
N LEU A 69 37.31 23.34 0.01
CA LEU A 69 37.28 22.63 -1.26
C LEU A 69 37.53 23.59 -2.43
N THR A 70 38.37 23.19 -3.38
CA THR A 70 38.51 23.89 -4.67
C THR A 70 37.26 23.70 -5.54
N GLU A 71 37.06 24.56 -6.54
CA GLU A 71 35.89 24.44 -7.45
C GLU A 71 35.85 23.10 -8.18
N ALA A 72 37.01 22.56 -8.56
CA ALA A 72 37.11 21.22 -9.17
C ALA A 72 36.64 20.12 -8.19
N GLN A 73 37.07 20.19 -6.92
CA GLN A 73 36.64 19.23 -5.89
C GLN A 73 35.16 19.37 -5.55
N LYS A 74 34.60 20.59 -5.56
CA LYS A 74 33.17 20.81 -5.34
C LYS A 74 32.34 20.15 -6.43
N ALA A 75 32.74 20.29 -7.69
CA ALA A 75 32.05 19.67 -8.82
C ALA A 75 32.07 18.13 -8.72
N GLU A 76 33.21 17.54 -8.35
CA GLU A 76 33.34 16.09 -8.17
C GLU A 76 32.50 15.58 -6.99
N ILE A 77 32.51 16.28 -5.85
CA ILE A 77 31.70 15.91 -4.68
C ILE A 77 30.21 16.05 -4.98
N ASP A 78 29.79 17.08 -5.73
CA ASP A 78 28.39 17.24 -6.13
C ASP A 78 27.92 16.05 -6.96
N GLN A 79 28.73 15.62 -7.94
CA GLN A 79 28.45 14.43 -8.75
C GLN A 79 28.33 13.16 -7.90
N ILE A 80 29.22 12.96 -6.92
CA ILE A 80 29.16 11.81 -5.99
C ILE A 80 27.89 11.83 -5.14
N LEU A 81 27.49 13.01 -4.65
CA LEU A 81 26.28 13.15 -3.85
C LEU A 81 25.01 12.88 -4.66
N ASP A 82 24.99 13.28 -5.94
CA ASP A 82 23.89 12.98 -6.85
C ASP A 82 23.80 11.49 -7.20
N GLN A 83 24.91 10.83 -7.52
CA GLN A 83 24.94 9.37 -7.74
C GLN A 83 24.49 8.61 -6.48
N SER A 84 24.96 9.03 -5.30
CA SER A 84 24.56 8.44 -4.02
C SER A 84 23.07 8.60 -3.76
N ARG A 85 22.48 9.74 -4.18
CA ARG A 85 21.05 9.99 -4.06
C ARG A 85 20.24 9.04 -4.94
N GLU A 86 20.66 8.80 -6.17
CA GLU A 86 20.00 7.84 -7.07
C GLU A 86 20.02 6.43 -6.48
N LEU A 87 21.17 5.99 -5.95
CA LEU A 87 21.29 4.71 -5.26
C LEU A 87 20.38 4.62 -4.03
N ILE A 88 20.29 5.67 -3.22
CA ILE A 88 19.39 5.70 -2.06
C ILE A 88 17.92 5.62 -2.50
N VAL A 89 17.52 6.30 -3.58
CA VAL A 89 16.16 6.21 -4.12
C VAL A 89 15.86 4.79 -4.58
N GLU A 90 16.79 4.15 -5.28
CA GLU A 90 16.65 2.77 -5.73
C GLU A 90 16.56 1.78 -4.55
N VAL A 91 17.46 1.89 -3.57
CA VAL A 91 17.44 1.08 -2.35
C VAL A 91 16.12 1.27 -1.61
N ARG A 92 15.63 2.50 -1.45
CA ARG A 92 14.32 2.76 -0.82
C ARG A 92 13.17 2.17 -1.60
N LYS A 93 13.20 2.21 -2.94
CA LYS A 93 12.18 1.57 -3.78
C LYS A 93 12.17 0.05 -3.58
N ASN A 94 13.34 -0.57 -3.54
CA ASN A 94 13.51 -2.01 -3.31
C ASN A 94 13.15 -2.44 -1.88
N ILE A 95 13.53 -1.66 -0.87
CA ILE A 95 13.15 -1.92 0.52
C ILE A 95 11.65 -1.68 0.71
N GLY A 96 11.10 -0.62 0.12
CA GLY A 96 9.69 -0.28 0.21
C GLY A 96 8.78 -1.41 -0.30
N SER A 97 9.14 -2.03 -1.43
CA SER A 97 8.39 -3.18 -1.96
C SER A 97 8.47 -4.42 -1.06
N LYS A 98 9.64 -4.67 -0.45
CA LYS A 98 9.84 -5.74 0.53
C LYS A 98 9.05 -5.49 1.81
N ILE A 99 9.10 -4.29 2.36
CA ILE A 99 8.33 -3.88 3.55
C ILE A 99 6.83 -4.03 3.27
N GLU A 100 6.33 -3.57 2.11
CA GLU A 100 4.91 -3.71 1.78
C GLU A 100 4.50 -5.18 1.68
N THR A 101 5.37 -6.03 1.14
CA THR A 101 5.13 -7.48 1.07
C THR A 101 5.05 -8.11 2.46
N VAL A 102 5.99 -7.79 3.35
CA VAL A 102 5.98 -8.26 4.74
C VAL A 102 4.74 -7.76 5.47
N ARG A 103 4.40 -6.47 5.31
CA ARG A 103 3.22 -5.85 5.92
C ARG A 103 1.93 -6.52 5.45
N ARG A 104 1.78 -6.77 4.15
CA ARG A 104 0.63 -7.52 3.59
C ARG A 104 0.57 -8.94 4.15
N GLY A 105 1.70 -9.63 4.26
CA GLY A 105 1.77 -10.95 4.88
C GLY A 105 1.33 -10.94 6.35
N ALA A 106 1.77 -9.95 7.12
CA ALA A 106 1.34 -9.76 8.50
C ALA A 106 -0.17 -9.46 8.60
N TRP A 107 -0.69 -8.56 7.76
CA TRP A 107 -2.11 -8.24 7.71
C TRP A 107 -2.97 -9.45 7.33
N ALA A 108 -2.53 -10.28 6.38
CA ALA A 108 -3.22 -11.52 6.04
C ALA A 108 -3.29 -12.49 7.23
N ARG A 109 -2.19 -12.65 7.98
CA ARG A 109 -2.17 -13.48 9.19
C ARG A 109 -3.07 -12.94 10.30
N ILE A 110 -3.05 -11.63 10.53
CA ILE A 110 -3.95 -10.98 11.49
C ILE A 110 -5.41 -11.22 11.08
N ARG A 111 -5.74 -11.04 9.81
CA ARG A 111 -7.11 -11.22 9.31
C ARG A 111 -7.67 -12.61 9.62
N VAL A 112 -6.86 -13.67 9.48
CA VAL A 112 -7.29 -15.07 9.71
C VAL A 112 -7.77 -15.31 11.14
N VAL A 113 -7.21 -14.61 12.13
CA VAL A 113 -7.59 -14.78 13.54
C VAL A 113 -8.75 -13.89 13.97
N LEU A 114 -9.22 -12.98 13.11
CA LEU A 114 -10.31 -12.06 13.40
C LEU A 114 -11.65 -12.66 12.99
N THR A 115 -12.70 -12.38 13.78
CA THR A 115 -14.08 -12.68 13.38
C THR A 115 -14.47 -11.90 12.12
N PRO A 116 -15.51 -12.32 11.36
CA PRO A 116 -15.94 -11.61 10.16
C PRO A 116 -16.19 -10.11 10.39
N ASP A 117 -16.81 -9.75 11.53
CA ASP A 117 -17.08 -8.37 11.89
C ASP A 117 -15.79 -7.59 12.20
N GLN A 118 -14.84 -8.22 12.91
CA GLN A 118 -13.54 -7.62 13.20
C GLN A 118 -12.68 -7.44 11.94
N GLN A 119 -12.77 -8.36 10.98
CA GLN A 119 -12.06 -8.23 9.70
C GLN A 119 -12.51 -6.98 8.93
N GLU A 120 -13.80 -6.63 8.99
CA GLU A 120 -14.32 -5.42 8.34
C GLU A 120 -13.69 -4.15 8.94
N ILE A 121 -13.60 -4.09 10.26
CA ILE A 121 -12.96 -2.96 10.98
C ILE A 121 -11.45 -2.92 10.68
N PHE A 122 -10.79 -4.07 10.66
CA PHE A 122 -9.36 -4.15 10.38
C PHE A 122 -9.02 -3.70 8.95
N ASP A 123 -9.84 -4.11 7.96
CA ASP A 123 -9.72 -3.66 6.57
C ASP A 123 -9.88 -2.14 6.46
N GLU A 124 -10.73 -1.55 7.29
CA GLU A 124 -10.94 -0.10 7.34
C GLU A 124 -9.73 0.65 7.94
N LEU A 125 -9.13 0.12 9.00
CA LEU A 125 -7.96 0.72 9.65
C LEU A 125 -6.70 0.59 8.79
N THR A 126 -6.59 -0.47 7.99
CA THR A 126 -5.41 -0.76 7.18
C THR A 126 -5.52 -0.23 5.74
N SER A 127 -6.75 0.07 5.27
CA SER A 127 -6.99 0.65 3.95
C SER A 127 -6.27 1.99 3.79
N PRO A 128 -5.41 2.17 2.76
CA PRO A 128 -4.75 3.45 2.49
C PRO A 128 -5.75 4.57 2.16
N ALA A 129 -7.00 4.23 1.88
CA ALA A 129 -8.11 5.13 1.64
C ALA A 129 -8.96 5.43 2.89
N SER A 130 -8.56 4.96 4.08
CA SER A 130 -9.29 5.24 5.32
C SER A 130 -9.49 6.75 5.53
N PRO A 131 -10.69 7.22 5.95
CA PRO A 131 -10.98 8.62 6.26
C PRO A 131 -9.93 9.26 7.16
N ASN A 132 -9.47 8.53 8.18
CA ASN A 132 -8.48 9.02 9.13
C ASN A 132 -7.09 9.21 8.49
N ILE A 133 -6.73 8.36 7.54
CA ILE A 133 -5.46 8.48 6.80
C ILE A 133 -5.54 9.66 5.82
N ILE A 134 -6.65 9.78 5.10
CA ILE A 134 -6.89 10.91 4.18
C ILE A 134 -6.89 12.22 4.96
N LEU A 135 -7.68 12.32 6.03
CA LEU A 135 -7.72 13.50 6.90
C LEU A 135 -6.34 13.86 7.45
N ARG A 136 -5.57 12.86 7.92
CA ARG A 136 -4.19 13.08 8.39
C ARG A 136 -3.29 13.63 7.28
N GLN A 137 -3.43 13.15 6.04
CA GLN A 137 -2.66 13.64 4.89
C GLN A 137 -3.08 15.07 4.52
N LEU A 138 -4.39 15.33 4.43
CA LEU A 138 -4.94 16.65 4.14
C LEU A 138 -4.52 17.67 5.19
N ARG A 139 -4.69 17.36 6.48
CA ARG A 139 -4.26 18.22 7.60
C ARG A 139 -2.79 18.59 7.52
N ARG A 140 -1.92 17.61 7.26
CA ARG A 140 -0.46 17.84 7.20
C ARG A 140 -0.02 18.68 6.01
N ARG A 141 -0.72 18.57 4.87
CA ARG A 141 -0.27 19.19 3.61
C ARG A 141 -0.97 20.50 3.28
N LEU A 142 -2.20 20.69 3.76
CA LEU A 142 -3.03 21.86 3.47
C LEU A 142 -3.09 22.87 4.60
N ASP A 143 -2.57 22.54 5.78
CA ASP A 143 -2.65 23.40 6.97
C ASP A 143 -4.10 23.82 7.27
N LEU A 144 -4.96 22.81 7.44
CA LEU A 144 -6.39 23.00 7.69
C LEU A 144 -6.60 23.56 9.10
N GLY A 145 -7.37 24.63 9.24
CA GLY A 145 -7.83 25.11 10.56
C GLY A 145 -8.77 24.11 11.24
N GLU A 146 -9.00 24.25 12.55
CA GLU A 146 -9.81 23.28 13.31
C GLU A 146 -11.23 23.11 12.77
N ALA A 147 -11.90 24.21 12.39
CA ALA A 147 -13.22 24.16 11.77
C ALA A 147 -13.21 23.42 10.42
N GLN A 148 -12.21 23.69 9.56
CA GLN A 148 -12.04 22.95 8.30
C GLN A 148 -11.76 21.47 8.56
N GLN A 149 -10.96 21.13 9.57
CA GLN A 149 -10.67 19.74 9.91
C GLN A 149 -11.92 18.99 10.37
N ALA A 150 -12.75 19.60 11.21
CA ALA A 150 -14.00 19.01 11.67
C ALA A 150 -14.94 18.73 10.49
N GLU A 151 -15.08 19.69 9.59
CA GLU A 151 -15.99 19.56 8.45
C GLU A 151 -15.48 18.57 7.39
N VAL A 152 -14.18 18.60 7.07
CA VAL A 152 -13.56 17.57 6.21
C VAL A 152 -13.70 16.19 6.85
N SER A 153 -13.54 16.07 8.17
CA SER A 153 -13.77 14.79 8.85
C SER A 153 -15.22 14.33 8.76
N ARG A 154 -16.19 15.24 8.84
CA ARG A 154 -17.61 14.94 8.71
C ARG A 154 -17.92 14.39 7.32
N ILE A 155 -17.53 15.14 6.27
CA ILE A 155 -17.69 14.74 4.87
C ILE A 155 -17.06 13.38 4.59
N LEU A 156 -15.81 13.18 5.02
CA LEU A 156 -15.13 11.90 4.82
C LEU A 156 -15.86 10.75 5.53
N LYS A 157 -16.37 10.93 6.75
CA LYS A 157 -17.09 9.87 7.48
C LYS A 157 -18.42 9.51 6.81
N GLU A 158 -19.20 10.52 6.42
CA GLU A 158 -20.51 10.34 5.77
C GLU A 158 -20.36 9.62 4.43
N ASN A 159 -19.56 10.18 3.52
CA ASN A 159 -19.37 9.57 2.19
C ASN A 159 -18.67 8.21 2.29
N TRP A 160 -17.78 7.99 3.26
CA TRP A 160 -17.19 6.67 3.49
C TRP A 160 -18.20 5.64 3.97
N ALA A 161 -19.18 6.03 4.79
CA ALA A 161 -20.28 5.14 5.17
C ALA A 161 -21.10 4.70 3.96
N GLU A 162 -21.35 5.59 3.01
CA GLU A 162 -21.99 5.25 1.73
C GLU A 162 -21.13 4.29 0.90
N MET A 163 -19.83 4.57 0.76
CA MET A 163 -18.90 3.66 0.07
C MET A 163 -18.85 2.27 0.73
N ARG A 164 -18.94 2.19 2.06
CA ARG A 164 -19.02 0.91 2.78
C ARG A 164 -20.30 0.16 2.47
N LYS A 165 -21.45 0.83 2.49
CA LYS A 165 -22.74 0.23 2.09
C LYS A 165 -22.66 -0.32 0.66
N LEU A 166 -22.11 0.46 -0.26
CA LEU A 166 -21.89 0.04 -1.64
C LEU A 166 -21.01 -1.22 -1.73
N ARG A 167 -19.86 -1.25 -1.05
CA ARG A 167 -18.96 -2.40 -1.03
C ARG A 167 -19.58 -3.65 -0.42
N ARG A 168 -20.38 -3.51 0.63
CA ARG A 168 -21.13 -4.62 1.22
C ARG A 168 -22.17 -5.17 0.24
N GLY A 169 -22.90 -4.30 -0.45
CA GLY A 169 -23.83 -4.70 -1.52
C GLY A 169 -23.15 -5.52 -2.61
N ILE A 170 -21.98 -5.07 -3.09
CA ILE A 170 -21.17 -5.84 -4.07
C ILE A 170 -20.85 -7.23 -3.54
N ARG A 171 -20.40 -7.33 -2.28
CA ARG A 171 -20.02 -8.62 -1.68
C ARG A 171 -21.22 -9.57 -1.60
N GLU A 172 -22.38 -9.09 -1.17
CA GLU A 172 -23.58 -9.92 -1.05
C GLU A 172 -24.12 -10.34 -2.43
N GLU A 173 -24.10 -9.46 -3.43
CA GLU A 173 -24.45 -9.81 -4.80
C GLU A 173 -23.50 -10.85 -5.40
N LEU A 174 -22.18 -10.72 -5.16
CA LEU A 174 -21.20 -11.72 -5.59
C LEU A 174 -21.44 -13.09 -4.92
N LYS A 175 -21.73 -13.11 -3.62
CA LYS A 175 -22.08 -14.35 -2.91
C LYS A 175 -23.33 -14.99 -3.50
N ALA A 176 -24.37 -14.21 -3.78
CA ALA A 176 -25.60 -14.70 -4.41
C ALA A 176 -25.30 -15.30 -5.79
N MET A 177 -24.56 -14.58 -6.64
CA MET A 177 -24.17 -15.07 -7.96
C MET A 177 -23.32 -16.34 -7.93
N HIS A 178 -22.39 -16.45 -6.96
CA HIS A 178 -21.60 -17.67 -6.76
C HIS A 178 -22.48 -18.83 -6.30
N LYS A 179 -23.43 -18.58 -5.38
CA LYS A 179 -24.40 -19.59 -4.93
C LYS A 179 -25.27 -20.08 -6.09
N ASP A 180 -25.76 -19.17 -6.92
CA ASP A 180 -26.59 -19.51 -8.09
C ASP A 180 -25.78 -20.30 -9.12
N SER A 181 -24.58 -19.82 -9.46
CA SER A 181 -23.67 -20.52 -10.39
C SER A 181 -23.30 -21.92 -9.88
N ARG A 182 -23.05 -22.05 -8.57
CA ARG A 182 -22.79 -23.35 -7.95
C ARG A 182 -24.02 -24.25 -8.01
N THR A 183 -25.21 -23.73 -7.77
CA THR A 183 -26.47 -24.50 -7.85
C THR A 183 -26.71 -25.00 -9.27
N GLU A 184 -26.50 -24.15 -10.28
CA GLU A 184 -26.60 -24.49 -11.70
C GLU A 184 -25.53 -25.52 -12.12
N GLN A 185 -24.30 -25.41 -11.60
CA GLN A 185 -23.26 -26.43 -11.84
C GLN A 185 -23.62 -27.78 -11.19
N MET A 186 -24.13 -27.78 -9.97
CA MET A 186 -24.47 -29.01 -9.25
C MET A 186 -25.66 -29.75 -9.86
N SER A 187 -26.58 -29.04 -10.54
CA SER A 187 -27.70 -29.67 -11.25
C SER A 187 -27.25 -30.47 -12.48
N LEU A 188 -26.10 -30.11 -13.07
CA LEU A 188 -25.49 -30.85 -14.19
C LEU A 188 -24.85 -32.18 -13.77
N LEU A 189 -24.58 -32.36 -12.46
CA LEU A 189 -23.84 -33.50 -11.94
C LEU A 189 -24.78 -34.60 -11.44
N THR A 190 -24.40 -35.85 -11.69
CA THR A 190 -25.03 -37.02 -11.07
C THR A 190 -24.73 -37.06 -9.57
N PRO A 191 -25.52 -37.78 -8.74
CA PRO A 191 -25.25 -37.90 -7.30
C PRO A 191 -23.82 -38.39 -6.98
N VAL A 192 -23.29 -39.32 -7.79
CA VAL A 192 -21.92 -39.84 -7.65
C VAL A 192 -20.88 -38.76 -7.95
N GLN A 193 -21.08 -37.99 -9.02
CA GLN A 193 -20.20 -36.86 -9.37
C GLN A 193 -20.24 -35.75 -8.31
N ARG A 194 -21.42 -35.40 -7.76
CA ARG A 194 -21.56 -34.41 -6.69
C ARG A 194 -20.80 -34.79 -5.41
N LYS A 195 -20.76 -36.09 -5.08
CA LYS A 195 -20.01 -36.56 -3.90
C LYS A 195 -18.49 -36.41 -4.10
N ARG A 196 -18.00 -36.58 -5.34
CA ARG A 196 -16.58 -36.40 -5.70
C ARG A 196 -16.17 -34.93 -5.83
N SER A 197 -17.06 -34.03 -6.26
CA SER A 197 -16.74 -32.62 -6.46
C SER A 197 -16.32 -31.88 -5.19
N ASN A 198 -16.62 -32.42 -4.00
CA ASN A 198 -16.15 -31.86 -2.73
C ASN A 198 -14.63 -32.08 -2.49
N GLY A 199 -13.96 -32.93 -3.29
CA GLY A 199 -12.53 -33.25 -3.16
C GLY A 199 -11.63 -32.77 -4.30
N GLY A 200 -12.17 -32.08 -5.33
CA GLY A 200 -11.40 -31.62 -6.49
C GLY A 200 -12.21 -31.61 -7.78
N TRP A 201 -11.70 -30.90 -8.81
CA TRP A 201 -12.40 -30.70 -10.10
C TRP A 201 -12.02 -31.71 -11.20
N ASP A 202 -11.18 -32.70 -10.90
CA ASP A 202 -10.88 -33.78 -11.84
C ASP A 202 -12.06 -34.76 -11.88
N MET A 203 -13.02 -34.44 -12.73
CA MET A 203 -14.23 -35.22 -12.94
C MET A 203 -14.31 -35.69 -14.39
N ASP A 204 -14.67 -36.97 -14.57
CA ASP A 204 -15.15 -37.49 -15.85
C ASP A 204 -16.52 -36.90 -16.16
N LEU A 205 -16.48 -35.69 -16.70
CA LEU A 205 -17.63 -34.99 -17.27
C LEU A 205 -17.76 -35.38 -18.74
N SER A 206 -18.98 -35.67 -19.18
CA SER A 206 -19.28 -35.83 -20.60
C SER A 206 -18.97 -34.54 -21.37
N GLY A 207 -18.79 -34.64 -22.70
CA GLY A 207 -18.57 -33.45 -23.54
C GLY A 207 -19.66 -32.39 -23.38
N GLU A 208 -20.92 -32.83 -23.29
CA GLU A 208 -22.06 -31.93 -23.06
C GLU A 208 -22.02 -31.28 -21.67
N GLN A 209 -21.71 -32.04 -20.61
CA GLN A 209 -21.55 -31.50 -19.25
C GLN A 209 -20.43 -30.44 -19.18
N ARG A 210 -19.30 -30.69 -19.84
CA ARG A 210 -18.18 -29.73 -19.93
C ARG A 210 -18.60 -28.44 -20.64
N ALA A 211 -19.29 -28.56 -21.77
CA ALA A 211 -19.78 -27.41 -22.52
C ALA A 211 -20.74 -26.55 -21.68
N LYS A 212 -21.71 -27.17 -21.00
CA LYS A 212 -22.64 -26.48 -20.10
C LYS A 212 -21.92 -25.83 -18.91
N MET A 213 -20.96 -26.51 -18.29
CA MET A 213 -20.16 -25.91 -17.22
C MET A 213 -19.39 -24.68 -17.68
N GLU A 214 -18.78 -24.72 -18.87
CA GLU A 214 -18.06 -23.57 -19.40
C GLU A 214 -19.01 -22.40 -19.73
N GLN A 215 -20.21 -22.69 -20.22
CA GLN A 215 -21.24 -21.67 -20.41
C GLN A 215 -21.65 -21.00 -19.08
N ILE A 216 -21.88 -21.78 -18.01
CA ILE A 216 -22.19 -21.25 -16.68
C ILE A 216 -21.03 -20.39 -16.16
N ARG A 217 -19.79 -20.85 -16.30
CA ARG A 217 -18.60 -20.09 -15.90
C ARG A 217 -18.47 -18.78 -16.68
N LYS A 218 -18.71 -18.81 -18.00
CA LYS A 218 -18.69 -17.61 -18.84
C LYS A 218 -19.76 -16.61 -18.41
N LYS A 219 -21.00 -17.07 -18.20
CA LYS A 219 -22.12 -16.26 -17.68
C LYS A 219 -21.80 -15.63 -16.33
N GLY A 220 -21.25 -16.42 -15.39
CA GLY A 220 -20.80 -15.93 -14.08
C GLY A 220 -19.71 -14.86 -14.18
N ARG A 221 -18.70 -15.06 -15.04
CA ARG A 221 -17.63 -14.07 -15.30
C ARG A 221 -18.19 -12.77 -15.90
N GLU A 222 -19.13 -12.86 -16.85
CA GLU A 222 -19.75 -11.68 -17.47
C GLU A 222 -20.62 -10.91 -16.48
N ALA A 223 -21.47 -11.58 -15.71
CA ALA A 223 -22.26 -10.95 -14.66
C ALA A 223 -21.35 -10.26 -13.63
N THR A 224 -20.25 -10.91 -13.25
CA THR A 224 -19.29 -10.36 -12.29
C THR A 224 -18.64 -9.09 -12.86
N ARG A 225 -18.26 -9.12 -14.14
CA ARG A 225 -17.71 -7.95 -14.84
C ARG A 225 -18.71 -6.79 -14.87
N ARG A 226 -19.98 -7.04 -15.18
CA ARG A 226 -21.04 -6.02 -15.21
C ARG A 226 -21.26 -5.41 -13.83
N LEU A 227 -21.34 -6.25 -12.80
CA LEU A 227 -21.46 -5.81 -11.41
C LEU A 227 -20.31 -4.88 -11.02
N PHE A 228 -19.06 -5.30 -11.25
CA PHE A 228 -17.90 -4.47 -10.93
C PHE A 228 -17.87 -3.17 -11.73
N GLN A 229 -18.26 -3.18 -13.00
CA GLN A 229 -18.29 -1.97 -13.81
C GLN A 229 -19.28 -0.93 -13.25
N SER A 230 -20.54 -1.34 -13.03
CA SER A 230 -21.58 -0.45 -12.49
C SER A 230 -21.20 0.08 -11.10
N ARG A 231 -20.62 -0.77 -10.26
CA ARG A 231 -20.29 -0.42 -8.88
C ARG A 231 -19.00 0.38 -8.76
N ASP A 232 -18.04 0.19 -9.67
CA ASP A 232 -16.85 1.04 -9.78
C ASP A 232 -17.21 2.45 -10.23
N GLU A 233 -18.20 2.61 -11.11
CA GLU A 233 -18.74 3.92 -11.51
C GLU A 233 -19.39 4.64 -10.32
N GLN A 234 -20.22 3.94 -9.55
CA GLN A 234 -20.81 4.50 -8.31
C GLN A 234 -19.74 4.88 -7.28
N LEU A 235 -18.70 4.05 -7.12
CA LEU A 235 -17.60 4.35 -6.22
C LEU A 235 -16.80 5.57 -6.70
N ALA A 236 -16.52 5.66 -8.00
CA ALA A 236 -15.85 6.82 -8.60
C ALA A 236 -16.68 8.10 -8.42
N TYR A 237 -18.00 8.02 -8.59
CA TYR A 237 -18.91 9.12 -8.32
C TYR A 237 -18.83 9.58 -6.87
N LEU A 238 -18.94 8.68 -5.89
CA LEU A 238 -18.85 9.04 -4.46
C LEU A 238 -17.50 9.67 -4.11
N ILE A 239 -16.41 9.18 -4.69
CA ILE A 239 -15.06 9.74 -4.51
C ILE A 239 -15.01 11.15 -5.09
N GLY A 240 -15.48 11.35 -6.32
CA GLY A 240 -15.52 12.67 -6.96
C GLY A 240 -16.39 13.67 -6.20
N LYS A 241 -17.57 13.24 -5.73
CA LYS A 241 -18.46 14.02 -4.85
C LYS A 241 -17.74 14.45 -3.58
N THR A 242 -17.08 13.50 -2.89
CA THR A 242 -16.30 13.77 -1.67
C THR A 242 -15.21 14.80 -1.91
N TRP A 243 -14.48 14.68 -3.02
CA TRP A 243 -13.43 15.65 -3.34
C TRP A 243 -13.98 17.02 -3.69
N SER A 244 -15.10 17.09 -4.41
CA SER A 244 -15.79 18.34 -4.72
C SER A 244 -16.23 19.06 -3.44
N GLU A 245 -16.89 18.35 -2.53
CA GLU A 245 -17.35 18.89 -1.24
C GLU A 245 -16.19 19.34 -0.34
N ILE A 246 -15.08 18.60 -0.30
CA ILE A 246 -13.90 19.06 0.44
C ILE A 246 -13.31 20.31 -0.22
N LYS A 247 -13.25 20.36 -1.55
CA LYS A 247 -12.67 21.49 -2.29
C LYS A 247 -13.40 22.81 -2.02
N THR A 248 -14.71 22.80 -1.80
CA THR A 248 -15.48 24.02 -1.45
C THR A 248 -15.13 24.60 -0.08
N LEU A 249 -14.51 23.80 0.80
CA LEU A 249 -14.06 24.24 2.12
C LEU A 249 -12.63 24.79 2.13
N LEU A 250 -11.91 24.66 1.01
CA LEU A 250 -10.51 25.04 0.89
C LEU A 250 -10.37 26.48 0.39
N ARG A 251 -9.37 27.17 0.92
CA ARG A 251 -8.91 28.45 0.37
C ARG A 251 -8.23 28.22 -0.98
N GLU A 252 -8.19 29.24 -1.83
CA GLU A 252 -7.65 29.15 -3.19
C GLU A 252 -6.21 28.61 -3.20
N GLU A 253 -5.37 29.05 -2.27
CA GLU A 253 -3.98 28.59 -2.13
C GLU A 253 -3.84 27.12 -1.69
N GLN A 254 -4.90 26.53 -1.13
CA GLN A 254 -4.94 25.14 -0.70
C GLN A 254 -5.36 24.20 -1.84
N VAL A 255 -6.13 24.69 -2.83
CA VAL A 255 -6.72 23.88 -3.91
C VAL A 255 -5.68 23.14 -4.73
N GLY A 256 -4.60 23.80 -5.17
CA GLY A 256 -3.58 23.15 -6.01
C GLY A 256 -2.87 21.99 -5.28
N LYS A 257 -2.57 22.16 -3.99
CA LYS A 257 -2.01 21.07 -3.17
C LYS A 257 -3.00 19.95 -2.94
N PHE A 258 -4.28 20.28 -2.80
CA PHE A 258 -5.34 19.29 -2.63
C PHE A 258 -5.46 18.38 -3.85
N GLU A 259 -5.47 18.95 -5.05
CA GLU A 259 -5.54 18.19 -6.31
C GLU A 259 -4.34 17.27 -6.52
N GLU A 260 -3.14 17.70 -6.12
CA GLU A 260 -1.94 16.85 -6.15
C GLU A 260 -2.11 15.62 -5.24
N ILE A 261 -2.67 15.82 -4.04
CA ILE A 261 -2.91 14.76 -3.04
C ILE A 261 -3.97 13.78 -3.54
N THR A 262 -5.14 14.28 -3.95
CA THR A 262 -6.26 13.44 -4.40
C THR A 262 -5.89 12.67 -5.66
N SER A 263 -5.20 13.28 -6.61
CA SER A 263 -4.66 12.57 -7.79
C SER A 263 -3.73 11.42 -7.41
N GLY A 264 -2.89 11.59 -6.39
CA GLY A 264 -2.06 10.51 -5.86
C GLY A 264 -2.85 9.35 -5.25
N ILE A 265 -3.89 9.68 -4.48
CA ILE A 265 -4.81 8.70 -3.88
C ILE A 265 -5.59 7.95 -4.98
N GLU A 266 -6.12 8.67 -5.96
CA GLU A 266 -6.86 8.09 -7.08
C GLU A 266 -6.01 7.17 -7.95
N ARG A 267 -4.75 7.55 -8.23
CA ARG A 267 -3.80 6.67 -8.92
C ARG A 267 -3.58 5.37 -8.15
N ARG A 268 -3.43 5.44 -6.82
CA ARG A 268 -3.29 4.25 -5.97
C ARG A 268 -4.55 3.39 -5.99
N MET A 269 -5.73 3.98 -5.85
CA MET A 269 -7.00 3.25 -5.91
C MET A 269 -7.21 2.60 -7.29
N ARG A 270 -6.89 3.31 -8.37
CA ARG A 270 -6.97 2.79 -9.75
C ARG A 270 -6.02 1.59 -9.94
N TRP A 271 -4.81 1.70 -9.42
CA TRP A 271 -3.83 0.59 -9.45
C TRP A 271 -4.32 -0.63 -8.68
N GLU A 272 -4.86 -0.44 -7.47
CA GLU A 272 -5.46 -1.54 -6.67
C GLU A 272 -6.63 -2.21 -7.41
N ARG A 273 -7.49 -1.42 -8.09
CA ARG A 273 -8.58 -1.95 -8.92
C ARG A 273 -8.07 -2.78 -10.09
N GLN A 274 -7.04 -2.30 -10.81
CA GLN A 274 -6.46 -3.04 -11.94
C GLN A 274 -5.79 -4.35 -11.50
N PHE A 275 -5.11 -4.35 -10.34
CA PHE A 275 -4.47 -5.55 -9.82
C PHE A 275 -5.46 -6.62 -9.38
N ARG A 276 -6.58 -6.24 -8.76
CA ARG A 276 -7.66 -7.19 -8.40
C ARG A 276 -8.32 -7.85 -9.60
N ARG A 277 -8.23 -7.26 -10.79
CA ARG A 277 -8.83 -7.77 -12.03
C ARG A 277 -7.96 -8.77 -12.78
N ARG A 278 -6.71 -9.03 -12.35
CA ARG A 278 -5.83 -9.96 -13.08
C ARG A 278 -6.22 -11.43 -12.81
N PRO A 279 -6.58 -12.20 -13.86
CA PRO A 279 -6.88 -13.63 -13.71
C PRO A 279 -5.59 -14.35 -13.30
N GLY A 280 -5.62 -15.07 -12.16
CA GLY A 280 -4.46 -15.77 -11.59
C GLY A 280 -3.78 -15.06 -10.42
N GLY A 281 -4.08 -13.77 -10.18
CA GLY A 281 -3.82 -13.21 -8.86
C GLY A 281 -4.84 -13.83 -7.93
N ARG A 282 -4.47 -14.91 -7.21
CA ARG A 282 -5.32 -15.66 -6.25
C ARG A 282 -6.47 -14.77 -5.82
N SER A 283 -7.64 -14.97 -6.45
CA SER A 283 -8.86 -14.44 -5.91
C SER A 283 -8.83 -14.86 -4.45
N PHE A 284 -9.01 -13.91 -3.55
CA PHE A 284 -9.32 -14.27 -2.17
C PHE A 284 -10.45 -15.28 -2.27
N ASP A 285 -10.14 -16.55 -2.00
CA ASP A 285 -11.15 -17.59 -1.89
C ASP A 285 -11.97 -17.18 -0.67
N PHE A 286 -13.16 -16.68 -0.97
CA PHE A 286 -14.24 -16.40 -0.03
C PHE A 286 -15.04 -17.68 0.20
#